data_AF-A0A4U6IZ64-F1
#
_entry.id   AF-A0A4U6IZ64-F1
#
_cell.length_a   1.000
_cell.length_b   1.000
_cell.length_c   1.000
_cell.angle_alpha   90.00
_cell.angle_beta   90.00
_cell.angle_gamma   90.00
#
_symmetry.space_group_name_H-M   'P 1'
#
loop_
_entity.id
_entity.type
_entity.pdbx_description
1 polymer ?
#
loop_
_entity_poly.entity_id
_entity_poly.type
_entity_poly.pdbx_seq_one_letter_code
_entity_poly.pdbx_strand_id
1 'polypeptide(L)' 'MIKVYGVPGWGSAISEVMLTLAEIPYTFINVDGFDSDGASREL' A
#
# COMPACT_ATOMS: atom_id res chain seq x y z
N MET A 1 6.38 5.18 12.85
CA MET A 1 5.77 5.86 11.69
C MET A 1 4.88 4.87 10.98
N ILE A 2 3.62 5.22 10.69
CA ILE A 2 2.66 4.31 10.04
C ILE A 2 3.05 4.13 8.57
N LYS A 3 2.98 2.90 8.08
CA LYS A 3 3.19 2.55 6.67
C LYS A 3 1.87 2.09 6.08
N VAL A 4 1.47 2.71 4.97
CA VAL A 4 0.28 2.32 4.20
C VAL A 4 0.77 1.65 2.93
N TYR A 5 0.58 0.35 2.83
CA TYR A 5 0.89 -0.42 1.63
C TYR A 5 -0.35 -0.44 0.74
N GLY A 6 -0.20 -0.01 -0.51
CA GLY A 6 -1.34 0.15 -1.40
C GLY A 6 -0.97 0.28 -2.86
N VAL A 7 -2.00 0.34 -3.70
CA VAL A 7 -1.90 0.58 -5.14
C VAL A 7 -2.91 1.68 -5.47
N PRO A 8 -2.55 2.70 -6.27
CA PRO A 8 -3.50 3.71 -6.71
C PRO A 8 -4.73 3.07 -7.37
N GLY A 9 -5.94 3.47 -6.95
CA GLY A 9 -7.20 2.91 -7.44
C GLY A 9 -7.70 1.67 -6.67
N TRP A 10 -6.97 1.19 -5.67
CA TRP A 10 -7.39 0.10 -4.76
C TRP A 10 -7.87 0.63 -3.40
N GLY A 11 -8.33 -0.28 -2.53
CA GLY A 11 -8.91 0.06 -1.22
C GLY A 11 -7.98 0.77 -0.23
N SER A 12 -6.66 0.83 -0.49
CA SER A 12 -5.71 1.57 0.35
C SER A 12 -6.00 3.06 0.45
N ALA A 13 -6.67 3.64 -0.55
CA ALA A 13 -7.07 5.04 -0.58
C ALA A 13 -7.94 5.43 0.64
N ILE A 14 -8.72 4.50 1.19
CA ILE A 14 -9.54 4.76 2.39
C ILE A 14 -8.64 5.06 3.58
N SER A 15 -7.61 4.26 3.82
CA SER A 15 -6.67 4.46 4.92
C SER A 15 -5.88 5.77 4.76
N GLU A 16 -5.46 6.09 3.54
CA GLU A 16 -4.76 7.35 3.23
C GLU A 16 -5.62 8.58 3.53
N VAL A 17 -6.90 8.56 3.11
CA VAL A 17 -7.88 9.62 3.39
C VAL A 17 -8.09 9.76 4.89
N MET A 18 -8.31 8.67 5.62
CA MET A 18 -8.54 8.72 7.06
C MET A 18 -7.32 9.27 7.82
N LEU A 19 -6.11 8.85 7.47
CA LEU A 19 -4.88 9.33 8.12
C LEU A 19 -4.62 10.79 7.80
N THR A 20 -4.87 11.22 6.56
CA THR A 20 -4.76 12.63 6.15
C THR A 20 -5.76 13.51 6.90
N LEU A 21 -7.02 13.09 7.00
CA LEU A 21 -8.06 13.82 7.74
C LEU A 21 -7.78 13.91 9.24
N ALA A 22 -7.11 12.91 9.80
CA ALA A 22 -6.72 12.89 11.21
C ALA A 22 -5.37 13.60 11.48
N GLU A 23 -4.74 14.21 10.47
CA GLU A 23 -3.41 14.84 10.55
C GLU A 23 -2.32 13.89 11.09
N ILE A 24 -2.48 12.58 10.84
CA ILE A 24 -1.54 11.55 11.28
C ILE A 24 -0.49 11.33 10.18
N PRO A 25 0.80 11.55 10.45
CA PRO A 25 1.84 11.34 9.44
C PRO A 25 1.99 9.86 9.09
N TYR A 26 2.02 9.57 7.80
CA TYR A 26 2.22 8.21 7.27
C TYR A 26 3.14 8.23 6.05
N THR A 27 3.69 7.06 5.73
CA THR A 27 4.42 6.83 4.48
C THR A 27 3.61 5.89 3.62
N PHE A 28 3.23 6.34 2.43
CA PHE A 28 2.65 5.48 1.42
C PHE A 28 3.75 4.66 0.74
N ILE A 29 3.51 3.35 0.62
CA ILE A 29 4.40 2.41 -0.06
C ILE A 29 3.58 1.77 -1.17
N ASN A 30 3.92 2.12 -2.40
CA ASN A 30 3.32 1.50 -3.58
C ASN A 30 3.78 0.04 -3.68
N VAL A 31 2.82 -0.88 -3.72
CA VAL A 31 3.04 -2.33 -3.89
C VAL A 31 2.45 -2.84 -5.22
N ASP A 32 2.51 -2.02 -6.26
CA ASP A 32 2.13 -2.42 -7.61
C ASP A 32 2.77 -3.76 -8.01
N GLY A 33 1.97 -4.66 -8.60
CA GLY A 33 2.39 -6.02 -8.95
C GLY A 33 2.39 -7.03 -7.80
N PHE A 34 1.90 -6.69 -6.61
CA PHE A 34 1.78 -7.66 -5.49
C PHE A 34 0.88 -8.87 -5.80
N ASP A 35 -0.04 -8.72 -6.76
CA ASP A 35 -0.98 -9.73 -7.21
C ASP A 35 -0.45 -10.56 -8.39
N SER A 36 0.75 -10.23 -8.89
CA SER A 36 1.40 -10.94 -9.97
C SER A 36 2.21 -12.14 -9.46
N ASP A 37 2.35 -13.15 -10.32
CA ASP A 37 3.17 -14.32 -10.00
C ASP A 37 4.62 -13.91 -9.75
N GLY A 38 5.18 -14.41 -8.65
CA GLY A 38 6.60 -14.27 -8.33
C GLY A 38 7.47 -15.15 -9.22
N ALA A 39 8.79 -14.90 -9.20
CA ALA A 39 9.74 -15.79 -9.85
C ALA A 39 9.60 -17.22 -9.31
N SER A 40 9.50 -18.19 -10.21
CA SER A 40 9.51 -19.60 -9.84
C SER A 40 10.78 -19.90 -9.05
N ARG A 41 10.64 -20.51 -7.88
CA ARG A 41 11.79 -20.99 -7.09
C ARG A 41 12.16 -22.36 -7.61
N GLU A 42 13.36 -22.51 -8.15
CA GLU A 42 13.91 -23.84 -8.40
C GLU A 42 14.14 -24.54 -7.05
N LEU A 43 13.54 -25.72 -6.88
CA LEU A 43 13.65 -26.59 -5.70
C LEU A 43 14.83 -27.55 -5.85
#